data_AF-A0A948GPJ7-F1
#
_entry.id   AF-A0A948GPJ7-F1
#
_cell.length_a   1.000
_cell.length_b   1.000
_cell.length_c   1.000
_cell.angle_alpha   90.00
_cell.angle_beta   90.00
_cell.angle_gamma   90.00
#
_symmetry.space_group_name_H-M   'P 1'
#
loop_
_entity.id
_entity.type
_entity.pdbx_description
1 polymer ?
#
loop_
_entity_poly.entity_id
_entity_poly.type
_entity_poly.pdbx_seq_one_letter_code
_entity_poly.pdbx_strand_id
1 'polypeptide(L)'
;MGLLNNLRAGALVVLAAFSFQTLAADPAATERLKRYKEQKDAIYERMKRYGINREDILALRRLYETSPPYSYPHVKILADKVLNPGEHLRVEMDEFIVTMKMPDIAPTLTTWLSPYSNTRSPDPAMQKYLEQEKGSLTVASMGWENCVFLGCMNRRGDVSGLTMTYRILRPDEITGTFSTPETLQQGSLHFQKLSIERALARRGHNPIVSDAELEARRVALAPEIVTINGRIWVRDAMNDYMGRNYVYVTTLSPGRMFSLVFGMPKGHDYNAQPEPTTWPRSAKRAFENMEQMANSLRIVKMADDGPSDPFVVERVEPGPLPVREKRSATD
;
A
#
# COMPACT_ATOMS: atom_id res chain seq x y z
N MET A 1 -3.73 18.10 42.78
CA MET A 1 -3.17 17.79 41.45
C MET A 1 -4.17 17.92 40.28
N GLY A 2 -5.49 18.05 40.49
CA GLY A 2 -6.46 18.16 39.38
C GLY A 2 -6.56 19.54 38.68
N LEU A 3 -6.26 20.64 39.39
CA LEU A 3 -6.44 22.00 38.85
C LEU A 3 -5.44 22.34 37.73
N LEU A 4 -4.19 21.90 37.85
CA LEU A 4 -3.11 22.16 36.87
C LEU A 4 -3.29 21.37 35.57
N ASN A 5 -3.85 20.15 35.64
CA ASN A 5 -4.14 19.35 34.44
C ASN A 5 -5.33 19.91 33.64
N ASN A 6 -6.34 20.45 34.34
CA ASN A 6 -7.49 21.11 33.69
C ASN A 6 -7.09 22.45 33.04
N LEU A 7 -6.18 23.21 33.66
CA LEU A 7 -5.61 24.44 33.07
C LEU A 7 -4.75 24.14 31.83
N ARG A 8 -3.97 23.06 31.83
CA ARG A 8 -3.18 22.63 30.66
C ARG A 8 -4.05 22.14 29.50
N ALA A 9 -5.11 21.38 29.80
CA ALA A 9 -6.08 20.95 28.80
C ALA A 9 -6.88 22.13 28.23
N GLY A 10 -7.30 23.06 29.09
CA GLY A 10 -7.98 24.30 28.68
C GLY A 10 -7.09 25.19 27.81
N ALA A 11 -5.82 25.37 28.16
CA ALA A 11 -4.86 26.15 27.36
C ALA A 11 -4.58 25.52 25.99
N LEU A 12 -4.52 24.18 25.89
CA LEU A 12 -4.33 23.45 24.63
C LEU A 12 -5.55 23.56 23.70
N VAL A 13 -6.76 23.50 24.26
CA VAL A 13 -8.01 23.69 23.49
C VAL A 13 -8.15 25.14 23.02
N VAL A 14 -7.76 26.11 23.85
CA VAL A 14 -7.74 27.52 23.46
C VAL A 14 -6.68 27.79 22.38
N LEU A 15 -5.47 27.24 22.49
CA LEU A 15 -4.43 27.37 21.46
C LEU A 15 -4.81 26.69 20.13
N ALA A 16 -5.49 25.54 20.17
CA ALA A 16 -6.04 24.88 18.98
C ALA A 16 -7.18 25.71 18.36
N ALA A 17 -8.09 26.25 19.16
CA ALA A 17 -9.16 27.12 18.67
C ALA A 17 -8.63 28.43 18.08
N PHE A 18 -7.61 29.04 18.71
CA PHE A 18 -6.96 30.25 18.18
C PHE A 18 -6.21 29.97 16.87
N SER A 19 -5.56 28.83 16.69
CA SER A 19 -4.86 28.51 15.44
C SER A 19 -5.79 28.24 14.25
N PHE A 20 -7.00 27.71 14.50
CA PHE A 20 -8.05 27.64 13.46
C PHE A 20 -8.74 28.99 13.22
N GLN A 21 -8.92 29.83 14.26
CA GLN A 21 -9.52 31.16 14.12
C GLN A 21 -8.57 32.19 13.48
N THR A 22 -7.26 32.12 13.71
CA THR A 22 -6.28 33.01 13.06
C THR A 22 -6.08 32.66 11.58
N LEU A 23 -6.22 31.39 11.19
CA LEU A 23 -6.24 31.00 9.77
C LEU A 23 -7.51 31.46 9.05
N ALA A 24 -8.65 31.54 9.77
CA ALA A 24 -9.93 32.03 9.27
C ALA A 24 -10.03 33.57 9.25
N ALA A 25 -9.16 34.28 9.97
CA ALA A 25 -9.17 35.75 10.07
C ALA A 25 -8.27 36.45 9.03
N ASP A 26 -7.49 35.72 8.24
CA ASP A 26 -6.70 36.26 7.11
C ASP A 26 -7.41 35.96 5.77
N PRO A 27 -8.03 36.97 5.12
CA PRO A 27 -8.64 36.81 3.80
C PRO A 27 -7.66 36.29 2.75
N ALA A 28 -6.37 36.64 2.84
CA ALA A 28 -5.35 36.17 1.92
C ALA A 28 -4.98 34.70 2.18
N ALA A 29 -5.00 34.21 3.42
CA ALA A 29 -4.87 32.79 3.72
C ALA A 29 -6.08 31.98 3.20
N THR A 30 -7.28 32.51 3.38
CA THR A 30 -8.52 31.88 2.90
C THR A 30 -8.55 31.77 1.37
N GLU A 31 -8.19 32.85 0.67
CA GLU A 31 -8.09 32.87 -0.80
C GLU A 31 -6.99 31.93 -1.32
N ARG A 32 -5.83 31.88 -0.65
CA ARG A 32 -4.76 30.91 -0.97
C ARG A 32 -5.23 29.47 -0.81
N LEU A 33 -5.94 29.15 0.28
CA LEU A 33 -6.49 27.82 0.52
C LEU A 33 -7.56 27.45 -0.52
N LYS A 34 -8.41 28.42 -0.90
CA LYS A 34 -9.41 28.22 -1.96
C LYS A 34 -8.74 27.88 -3.29
N ARG A 35 -7.76 28.67 -3.74
CA ARG A 35 -7.00 28.41 -4.97
C ARG A 35 -6.27 27.07 -4.93
N TYR A 36 -5.67 26.73 -3.79
CA TYR A 36 -5.03 25.44 -3.58
C TYR A 36 -6.02 24.28 -3.79
N LYS A 37 -7.22 24.37 -3.19
CA LYS A 37 -8.26 23.34 -3.35
C LYS A 37 -8.72 23.24 -4.80
N GLU A 38 -9.00 24.35 -5.45
CA GLU A 38 -9.43 24.39 -6.86
C GLU A 38 -8.38 23.79 -7.79
N GLN A 39 -7.10 24.14 -7.62
CA GLN A 39 -6.00 23.57 -8.41
C GLN A 39 -5.83 22.08 -8.15
N LYS A 40 -5.87 21.66 -6.88
CA LYS A 40 -5.80 20.25 -6.50
C LYS A 40 -6.93 19.47 -7.16
N ASP A 41 -8.17 19.93 -7.02
CA ASP A 41 -9.34 19.23 -7.53
C ASP A 41 -9.32 19.17 -9.07
N ALA A 42 -8.86 20.23 -9.74
CA ALA A 42 -8.65 20.21 -11.19
C ALA A 42 -7.61 19.16 -11.63
N ILE A 43 -6.51 18.98 -10.88
CA ILE A 43 -5.52 17.92 -11.17
C ILE A 43 -6.15 16.54 -10.96
N TYR A 44 -6.87 16.33 -9.86
CA TYR A 44 -7.56 15.06 -9.58
C TYR A 44 -8.62 14.72 -10.64
N GLU A 45 -9.38 15.70 -11.13
CA GLU A 45 -10.34 15.49 -12.22
C GLU A 45 -9.66 15.12 -13.53
N ARG A 46 -8.49 15.70 -13.85
CA ARG A 46 -7.69 15.26 -15.01
C ARG A 46 -7.17 13.84 -14.85
N MET A 47 -6.62 13.50 -13.68
CA MET A 47 -6.15 12.14 -13.38
C MET A 47 -7.29 11.13 -13.48
N LYS A 48 -8.46 11.46 -12.94
CA LYS A 48 -9.66 10.64 -13.07
C LYS A 48 -10.09 10.54 -14.53
N ARG A 49 -10.04 11.61 -15.32
CA ARG A 49 -10.52 11.54 -16.70
C ARG A 49 -9.59 10.80 -17.66
N TYR A 50 -8.29 10.97 -17.51
CA TYR A 50 -7.29 10.55 -18.50
C TYR A 50 -6.30 9.50 -17.99
N GLY A 51 -6.43 9.09 -16.73
CA GLY A 51 -5.42 8.29 -16.04
C GLY A 51 -4.32 9.15 -15.43
N ILE A 52 -3.54 8.52 -14.56
CA ILE A 52 -2.46 9.20 -13.82
C ILE A 52 -1.19 9.23 -14.67
N ASN A 53 -0.65 10.42 -14.91
CA ASN A 53 0.60 10.62 -15.65
C ASN A 53 1.64 11.40 -14.81
N ARG A 54 2.89 11.43 -15.29
CA ARG A 54 4.01 12.09 -14.61
C ARG A 54 3.80 13.60 -14.45
N GLU A 55 3.16 14.27 -15.42
CA GLU A 55 2.93 15.72 -15.38
C GLU A 55 1.97 16.11 -14.25
N ASP A 56 0.88 15.38 -14.08
CA ASP A 56 -0.09 15.61 -13.01
C ASP A 56 0.53 15.34 -11.63
N ILE A 57 1.44 14.37 -11.52
CA ILE A 57 2.20 14.11 -10.28
C ILE A 57 3.17 15.26 -9.97
N LEU A 58 3.90 15.76 -10.97
CA LEU A 58 4.75 16.93 -10.82
C LEU A 58 3.95 18.18 -10.45
N ALA A 59 2.75 18.36 -11.02
CA ALA A 59 1.86 19.45 -10.70
C ALA A 59 1.38 19.38 -9.24
N LEU A 60 0.94 18.21 -8.76
CA LEU A 60 0.58 18.01 -7.36
C LEU A 60 1.76 18.23 -6.42
N ARG A 61 2.95 17.75 -6.80
CA ARG A 61 4.17 17.97 -6.00
C ARG A 61 4.45 19.44 -5.81
N ARG A 62 4.47 20.22 -6.90
CA ARG A 62 4.66 21.69 -6.86
C ARG A 62 3.59 22.34 -5.99
N LEU A 63 2.34 21.89 -6.11
CA LEU A 63 1.24 22.41 -5.31
C LEU A 63 1.46 22.19 -3.80
N TYR A 64 1.89 20.99 -3.41
CA TYR A 64 2.24 20.66 -2.02
C TYR A 64 3.49 21.41 -1.52
N GLU A 65 4.47 21.64 -2.39
CA GLU A 65 5.65 22.46 -2.06
C GLU A 65 5.26 23.94 -1.85
N THR A 66 4.22 24.44 -2.50
CA THR A 66 3.76 25.83 -2.27
C THR A 66 2.84 26.01 -1.06
N SER A 67 2.48 24.92 -0.35
CA SER A 67 1.51 24.94 0.76
C SER A 67 2.01 24.12 1.97
N PRO A 68 2.45 24.76 3.07
CA PRO A 68 2.90 24.06 4.28
C PRO A 68 1.82 23.17 4.92
N PRO A 69 2.17 22.06 5.60
CA PRO A 69 3.53 21.57 5.86
C PRO A 69 4.07 20.62 4.77
N TYR A 70 5.30 20.90 4.33
CA TYR A 70 6.13 20.01 3.50
C TYR A 70 6.37 18.69 4.22
N SER A 71 5.52 17.68 4.01
CA SER A 71 5.53 16.50 4.90
C SER A 71 5.63 15.14 4.22
N TYR A 72 5.66 15.05 2.89
CA TYR A 72 5.84 13.74 2.24
C TYR A 72 6.81 13.79 1.06
N PRO A 73 7.85 12.92 1.05
CA PRO A 73 8.85 12.87 -0.01
C PRO A 73 8.30 12.26 -1.32
N HIS A 74 7.07 11.75 -1.29
CA HIS A 74 6.34 11.20 -2.43
C HIS A 74 4.91 11.73 -2.44
N VAL A 75 4.41 12.05 -3.65
CA VAL A 75 3.03 12.51 -3.84
C VAL A 75 2.09 11.33 -3.63
N LYS A 76 1.41 11.32 -2.49
CA LYS A 76 0.29 10.40 -2.25
C LYS A 76 -0.95 10.95 -2.93
N ILE A 77 -1.58 10.12 -3.74
CA ILE A 77 -2.88 10.41 -4.35
C ILE A 77 -3.95 9.53 -3.72
N LEU A 78 -5.12 10.10 -3.48
CA LEU A 78 -6.28 9.39 -2.98
C LEU A 78 -6.81 8.46 -4.07
N ALA A 79 -6.78 7.15 -3.82
CA ALA A 79 -7.12 6.15 -4.83
C ALA A 79 -8.62 6.20 -5.18
N ASP A 80 -9.49 6.46 -4.20
CA ASP A 80 -10.94 6.63 -4.37
C ASP A 80 -11.32 7.80 -5.30
N LYS A 81 -10.41 8.75 -5.51
CA LYS A 81 -10.64 9.91 -6.39
C LYS A 81 -10.24 9.67 -7.83
N VAL A 82 -9.35 8.71 -8.10
CA VAL A 82 -8.69 8.59 -9.41
C VAL A 82 -8.84 7.22 -10.06
N LEU A 83 -9.05 6.15 -9.29
CA LEU A 83 -9.24 4.80 -9.82
C LEU A 83 -10.73 4.48 -9.96
N ASN A 84 -11.12 3.92 -11.11
CA ASN A 84 -12.45 3.29 -11.22
C ASN A 84 -12.37 1.80 -10.85
N PRO A 85 -13.49 1.21 -10.40
CA PRO A 85 -13.64 -0.24 -10.31
C PRO A 85 -13.20 -0.95 -11.60
N GLY A 86 -12.49 -2.07 -11.46
CA GLY A 86 -12.14 -2.97 -12.57
C GLY A 86 -10.98 -2.51 -13.47
N GLU A 87 -10.46 -1.31 -13.29
CA GLU A 87 -9.35 -0.79 -14.09
C GLU A 87 -8.00 -1.43 -13.74
N HIS A 88 -7.03 -1.28 -14.65
CA HIS A 88 -5.66 -1.68 -14.37
C HIS A 88 -4.91 -0.58 -13.62
N LEU A 89 -4.37 -0.93 -12.46
CA LEU A 89 -3.39 -0.12 -11.77
C LEU A 89 -2.04 -0.25 -12.47
N ARG A 90 -1.33 0.86 -12.63
CA ARG A 90 0.08 0.89 -13.02
C ARG A 90 0.87 1.81 -12.08
N VAL A 91 1.96 1.29 -11.54
CA VAL A 91 2.88 2.01 -10.63
C VAL A 91 4.29 1.93 -11.21
N GLU A 92 4.96 3.06 -11.31
CA GLU A 92 6.36 3.17 -11.72
C GLU A 92 7.26 3.32 -10.48
N MET A 93 8.26 2.46 -10.36
CA MET A 93 9.25 2.48 -9.28
C MET A 93 10.64 2.27 -9.86
N ASP A 94 11.49 3.29 -9.79
CA ASP A 94 12.79 3.30 -10.46
C ASP A 94 12.68 2.95 -11.95
N GLU A 95 13.22 1.79 -12.34
CA GLU A 95 13.17 1.23 -13.69
C GLU A 95 12.08 0.17 -13.86
N PHE A 96 11.27 -0.08 -12.83
CA PHE A 96 10.21 -1.09 -12.85
C PHE A 96 8.83 -0.49 -13.02
N ILE A 97 8.00 -1.19 -13.77
CA ILE A 97 6.58 -0.94 -13.91
C ILE A 97 5.86 -2.15 -13.32
N VAL A 98 5.01 -1.91 -12.31
CA VAL A 98 4.09 -2.91 -11.78
C VAL A 98 2.71 -2.62 -12.30
N THR A 99 2.07 -3.62 -12.91
CA THR A 99 0.67 -3.52 -13.35
C THR A 99 -0.17 -4.64 -12.76
N MET A 100 -1.43 -4.33 -12.45
CA MET A 100 -2.36 -5.27 -11.86
C MET A 100 -3.80 -4.85 -12.14
N LYS A 101 -4.69 -5.79 -12.41
CA LYS A 101 -6.13 -5.54 -12.52
C LYS A 101 -6.69 -5.26 -11.12
N MET A 102 -7.42 -4.16 -10.96
CA MET A 102 -8.09 -3.83 -9.72
C MET A 102 -9.44 -4.55 -9.62
N PRO A 103 -9.94 -4.83 -8.41
CA PRO A 103 -11.27 -5.39 -8.22
C PRO A 103 -12.33 -4.50 -8.85
N ASP A 104 -13.41 -5.10 -9.33
CA ASP A 104 -14.62 -4.37 -9.76
C ASP A 104 -15.44 -3.91 -8.53
N ILE A 105 -14.76 -3.18 -7.63
CA ILE A 105 -15.27 -2.60 -6.39
C ILE A 105 -14.56 -1.26 -6.19
N ALA A 106 -15.31 -0.24 -5.79
CA ALA A 106 -14.74 1.07 -5.50
C ALA A 106 -13.79 1.00 -4.29
N PRO A 107 -12.61 1.63 -4.35
CA PRO A 107 -11.75 1.79 -3.18
C PRO A 107 -12.45 2.56 -2.07
N THR A 108 -12.17 2.22 -0.81
CA THR A 108 -12.71 2.96 0.34
C THR A 108 -12.07 4.35 0.46
N LEU A 109 -12.72 5.23 1.23
CA LEU A 109 -12.08 6.44 1.73
C LEU A 109 -10.78 6.08 2.47
N THR A 110 -9.76 6.94 2.38
CA THR A 110 -8.41 6.77 2.96
C THR A 110 -7.46 5.83 2.21
N THR A 111 -7.90 5.24 1.11
CA THR A 111 -7.00 4.49 0.21
C THR A 111 -6.11 5.44 -0.57
N TRP A 112 -4.84 5.06 -0.75
CA TRP A 112 -3.88 5.90 -1.44
C TRP A 112 -2.86 5.09 -2.22
N LEU A 113 -2.27 5.73 -3.23
CA LEU A 113 -1.15 5.21 -3.98
C LEU A 113 -0.10 6.30 -4.23
N SER A 114 1.13 5.85 -4.46
CA SER A 114 2.29 6.62 -4.89
C SER A 114 2.71 6.08 -6.25
N PRO A 115 2.06 6.52 -7.34
CA PRO A 115 2.17 5.91 -8.67
C PRO A 115 3.55 6.09 -9.31
N TYR A 116 4.39 6.97 -8.76
CA TYR A 116 5.75 7.20 -9.20
C TYR A 116 6.67 7.33 -7.99
N SER A 117 7.74 6.55 -7.96
CA SER A 117 8.80 6.62 -6.95
C SER A 117 10.16 6.48 -7.61
N ASN A 118 11.09 7.41 -7.33
CA ASN A 118 12.48 7.32 -7.76
C ASN A 118 13.39 7.29 -6.53
N THR A 119 14.02 6.14 -6.33
CA THR A 119 14.98 5.84 -5.26
C THR A 119 16.41 5.71 -5.77
N ARG A 120 16.63 5.70 -7.10
CA ARG A 120 17.99 5.67 -7.69
C ARG A 120 18.66 7.03 -7.66
N SER A 121 17.88 8.10 -7.78
CA SER A 121 18.35 9.48 -7.64
C SER A 121 17.41 10.22 -6.70
N PRO A 122 17.39 9.83 -5.40
CA PRO A 122 16.48 10.41 -4.44
C PRO A 122 16.85 11.87 -4.19
N ASP A 123 15.83 12.73 -4.09
CA ASP A 123 16.04 14.06 -3.52
C ASP A 123 16.35 13.95 -2.00
N PRO A 124 16.82 15.02 -1.34
CA PRO A 124 17.18 14.95 0.07
C PRO A 124 16.05 14.50 1.01
N ALA A 125 14.79 14.80 0.67
CA ALA A 125 13.65 14.38 1.47
C ALA A 125 13.41 12.87 1.33
N MET A 126 13.50 12.34 0.11
CA MET A 126 13.43 10.90 -0.15
C MET A 126 14.60 10.16 0.50
N GLN A 127 15.83 10.72 0.44
CA GLN A 127 16.99 10.11 1.09
C GLN A 127 16.78 9.97 2.61
N LYS A 128 16.37 11.06 3.28
CA LYS A 128 16.06 11.03 4.72
C LYS A 128 14.97 10.01 5.06
N TYR A 129 13.94 9.90 4.22
CA TYR A 129 12.87 8.93 4.40
C TYR A 129 13.36 7.49 4.25
N LEU A 130 14.17 7.21 3.21
CA LEU A 130 14.77 5.89 3.01
C LEU A 130 15.68 5.50 4.18
N GLU A 131 16.42 6.45 4.76
CA GLU A 131 17.23 6.21 5.96
C GLU A 131 16.36 5.85 7.18
N GLN A 132 15.27 6.60 7.40
CA GLN A 132 14.32 6.35 8.50
C GLN A 132 13.61 5.00 8.37
N GLU A 133 13.17 4.66 7.16
CA GLU A 133 12.44 3.43 6.86
C GLU A 133 13.36 2.25 6.49
N LYS A 134 14.68 2.40 6.67
CA LYS A 134 15.70 1.36 6.39
C LYS A 134 15.57 0.78 4.96
N GLY A 135 15.36 1.66 4.00
CA GLY A 135 15.23 1.34 2.58
C GLY A 135 13.86 0.82 2.16
N SER A 136 12.87 0.76 3.06
CA SER A 136 11.50 0.34 2.75
C SER A 136 10.60 1.52 2.37
N LEU A 137 9.73 1.34 1.39
CA LEU A 137 8.81 2.35 0.89
C LEU A 137 7.45 1.71 0.61
N THR A 138 6.41 2.10 1.35
CA THR A 138 5.04 1.74 1.00
C THR A 138 4.61 2.59 -0.19
N VAL A 139 4.32 1.95 -1.31
CA VAL A 139 3.92 2.63 -2.56
C VAL A 139 2.40 2.60 -2.80
N ALA A 140 1.67 1.72 -2.11
CA ALA A 140 0.22 1.78 -2.09
C ALA A 140 -0.34 1.15 -0.81
N SER A 141 -1.48 1.67 -0.37
CA SER A 141 -2.31 1.11 0.69
C SER A 141 -3.76 1.30 0.29
N MET A 142 -4.39 0.23 -0.14
CA MET A 142 -5.73 0.21 -0.71
C MET A 142 -6.64 -0.73 0.07
N GLY A 143 -7.93 -0.49 -0.03
CA GLY A 143 -8.95 -1.12 0.79
C GLY A 143 -10.28 -1.13 0.03
N TRP A 144 -11.04 -2.20 0.20
CA TRP A 144 -12.35 -2.36 -0.40
C TRP A 144 -13.31 -2.89 0.66
N GLU A 145 -14.50 -2.32 0.69
CA GLU A 145 -15.63 -2.87 1.45
C GLU A 145 -16.30 -3.96 0.60
N ASN A 146 -16.31 -5.21 1.08
CA ASN A 146 -16.88 -6.34 0.34
C ASN A 146 -18.35 -6.63 0.70
N CYS A 147 -19.05 -5.70 1.35
CA CYS A 147 -20.42 -5.90 1.82
C CYS A 147 -21.48 -5.30 0.88
N VAL A 148 -22.63 -5.97 0.77
CA VAL A 148 -23.78 -5.53 -0.03
C VAL A 148 -24.99 -5.38 0.90
N PHE A 149 -25.30 -4.14 1.30
CA PHE A 149 -26.58 -3.67 1.88
C PHE A 149 -26.94 -3.99 3.35
N LEU A 150 -27.45 -2.94 4.04
CA LEU A 150 -28.08 -2.79 5.39
C LEU A 150 -27.41 -3.43 6.64
N GLY A 151 -26.64 -4.52 6.52
CA GLY A 151 -25.95 -5.16 7.64
C GLY A 151 -24.72 -4.39 8.17
N CYS A 152 -24.24 -3.39 7.43
CA CYS A 152 -23.07 -2.59 7.79
C CYS A 152 -23.36 -1.42 8.74
N MET A 153 -24.63 -1.13 9.06
CA MET A 153 -24.94 0.00 9.92
C MET A 153 -24.47 -0.19 11.38
N ASN A 154 -24.21 -1.43 11.80
CA ASN A 154 -23.90 -1.73 13.21
C ASN A 154 -22.54 -2.43 13.48
N ARG A 155 -21.72 -2.69 12.45
CA ARG A 155 -20.35 -3.23 12.65
C ARG A 155 -19.38 -2.63 11.63
N ARG A 156 -18.21 -2.21 12.14
CA ARG A 156 -17.05 -1.73 11.36
C ARG A 156 -16.90 -2.57 10.11
N GLY A 157 -16.94 -1.94 8.94
CA GLY A 157 -16.90 -2.63 7.64
C GLY A 157 -15.76 -3.65 7.56
N ASP A 158 -16.09 -4.81 7.01
CA ASP A 158 -15.19 -5.92 6.70
C ASP A 158 -14.28 -5.51 5.52
N VAL A 159 -13.24 -4.71 5.81
CA VAL A 159 -12.32 -4.18 4.78
C VAL A 159 -11.28 -5.25 4.43
N SER A 160 -11.25 -5.68 3.17
CA SER A 160 -10.08 -6.34 2.60
C SER A 160 -9.12 -5.27 2.08
N GLY A 161 -7.81 -5.50 2.19
CA GLY A 161 -6.82 -4.50 1.80
C GLY A 161 -5.70 -5.04 0.94
N LEU A 162 -5.00 -4.14 0.28
CA LEU A 162 -3.76 -4.39 -0.43
C LEU A 162 -2.73 -3.35 0.00
N THR A 163 -1.57 -3.83 0.46
CA THR A 163 -0.39 -3.00 0.67
C THR A 163 0.68 -3.41 -0.33
N MET A 164 1.24 -2.44 -1.04
CA MET A 164 2.37 -2.63 -1.96
C MET A 164 3.60 -1.97 -1.34
N THR A 165 4.67 -2.73 -1.17
CA THR A 165 5.91 -2.22 -0.57
C THR A 165 7.09 -2.49 -1.50
N TYR A 166 7.90 -1.47 -1.70
CA TYR A 166 9.14 -1.51 -2.45
C TYR A 166 10.31 -1.33 -1.50
N ARG A 167 11.36 -2.15 -1.62
CA ARG A 167 12.48 -2.15 -0.67
C ARG A 167 13.82 -2.18 -1.39
N ILE A 168 14.74 -1.36 -0.89
CA ILE A 168 16.16 -1.38 -1.23
C ILE A 168 16.85 -2.43 -0.36
N LEU A 169 17.45 -3.44 -0.99
CA LEU A 169 18.16 -4.49 -0.28
C LEU A 169 19.56 -4.03 0.12
N ARG A 170 20.00 -4.45 1.30
CA ARG A 170 21.38 -4.27 1.74
C ARG A 170 22.32 -5.26 1.02
N PRO A 171 23.63 -4.98 0.91
CA PRO A 171 24.58 -5.87 0.23
C PRO A 171 24.58 -7.33 0.74
N ASP A 172 24.43 -7.53 2.05
CA ASP A 172 24.32 -8.85 2.70
C ASP A 172 23.05 -9.60 2.28
N GLU A 173 21.96 -8.87 2.08
CA GLU A 173 20.68 -9.43 1.67
C GLU A 173 20.66 -9.82 0.18
N ILE A 174 21.38 -9.08 -0.65
CA ILE A 174 21.48 -9.32 -2.11
C ILE A 174 22.23 -10.62 -2.40
N THR A 175 23.35 -10.85 -1.71
CA THR A 175 24.22 -12.02 -1.94
C THR A 175 23.88 -13.21 -1.04
N GLY A 176 23.17 -12.97 0.06
CA GLY A 176 22.73 -14.01 1.00
C GLY A 176 21.26 -14.33 0.86
N THR A 177 20.45 -13.83 1.81
CA THR A 177 19.07 -14.27 2.08
C THR A 177 18.13 -14.17 0.88
N PHE A 178 18.33 -13.26 -0.06
CA PHE A 178 17.41 -13.08 -1.19
C PHE A 178 18.08 -13.26 -2.56
N SER A 179 19.21 -13.96 -2.60
CA SER A 179 19.98 -14.19 -3.83
C SER A 179 19.31 -15.17 -4.81
N THR A 180 18.55 -16.14 -4.29
CA THR A 180 17.86 -17.19 -5.04
C THR A 180 16.41 -17.38 -4.56
N PRO A 181 15.53 -18.00 -5.37
CA PRO A 181 14.18 -18.36 -4.94
C PRO A 181 14.15 -19.16 -3.63
N GLU A 182 15.04 -20.14 -3.49
CA GLU A 182 15.13 -21.01 -2.32
C GLU A 182 15.58 -20.24 -1.07
N THR A 183 16.61 -19.38 -1.20
CA THR A 183 17.04 -18.55 -0.07
C THR A 183 15.96 -17.54 0.31
N LEU A 184 15.24 -16.97 -0.67
CA LEU A 184 14.12 -16.06 -0.41
C LEU A 184 13.01 -16.78 0.35
N GLN A 185 12.68 -18.01 -0.04
CA GLN A 185 11.70 -18.85 0.67
C GLN A 185 12.12 -19.10 2.12
N GLN A 186 13.39 -19.45 2.35
CA GLN A 186 13.92 -19.62 3.71
C GLN A 186 13.88 -18.30 4.51
N GLY A 187 14.16 -17.17 3.86
CA GLY A 187 14.02 -15.85 4.43
C GLY A 187 12.60 -15.54 4.88
N SER A 188 11.60 -15.79 4.02
CA SER A 188 10.19 -15.65 4.38
C SER A 188 9.79 -16.57 5.54
N LEU A 189 10.26 -17.82 5.54
CA LEU A 189 10.01 -18.77 6.64
C LEU A 189 10.57 -18.26 7.96
N HIS A 190 11.79 -17.70 7.92
CA HIS A 190 12.40 -17.09 9.09
C HIS A 190 11.60 -15.87 9.58
N PHE A 191 11.12 -15.00 8.68
CA PHE A 191 10.29 -13.87 9.05
C PHE A 191 8.94 -14.28 9.66
N GLN A 192 8.30 -15.32 9.14
CA GLN A 192 7.07 -15.86 9.75
C GLN A 192 7.32 -16.34 11.19
N LYS A 193 8.40 -17.11 11.41
CA LYS A 193 8.81 -17.55 12.76
C LYS A 193 9.07 -16.36 13.69
N LEU A 194 9.86 -15.39 13.24
CA LEU A 194 10.13 -14.17 14.01
C LEU A 194 8.85 -13.37 14.33
N SER A 195 7.87 -13.34 13.42
CA SER A 195 6.59 -12.67 13.66
C SER A 195 5.81 -13.32 14.81
N ILE A 196 5.81 -14.66 14.86
CA ILE A 196 5.21 -15.45 15.93
C ILE A 196 5.97 -15.22 17.24
N GLU A 197 7.30 -15.36 17.23
CA GLU A 197 8.15 -15.15 18.41
C GLU A 197 7.99 -13.75 19.00
N ARG A 198 7.96 -12.70 18.16
CA ARG A 198 7.73 -11.32 18.62
C ARG A 198 6.35 -11.14 19.22
N ALA A 199 5.32 -11.77 18.64
CA ALA A 199 3.98 -11.73 19.21
C ALA A 199 3.99 -12.40 20.60
N LEU A 200 4.58 -13.59 20.71
CA LEU A 200 4.74 -14.32 21.98
C LEU A 200 5.55 -13.53 23.01
N ALA A 201 6.60 -12.79 22.60
CA ALA A 201 7.39 -11.97 23.52
C ALA A 201 6.60 -10.76 24.06
N ARG A 202 5.71 -10.16 23.26
CA ARG A 202 4.83 -9.05 23.71
C ARG A 202 3.86 -9.48 24.81
N ARG A 203 3.50 -10.77 24.86
CA ARG A 203 2.74 -11.39 25.97
C ARG A 203 3.31 -11.05 27.34
N GLY A 204 4.64 -11.00 27.47
CA GLY A 204 5.31 -10.75 28.75
C GLY A 204 5.28 -9.29 29.22
N HIS A 205 4.93 -8.34 28.33
CA HIS A 205 5.08 -6.90 28.59
C HIS A 205 3.80 -6.08 28.35
N ASN A 206 2.74 -6.66 27.78
CA ASN A 206 1.50 -5.93 27.51
C ASN A 206 0.26 -6.80 27.78
N PRO A 207 -0.51 -6.55 28.86
CA PRO A 207 -1.71 -7.32 29.21
C PRO A 207 -2.89 -7.13 28.22
N ILE A 208 -2.74 -6.27 27.20
CA ILE A 208 -3.75 -6.05 26.15
C ILE A 208 -3.65 -7.11 25.04
N VAL A 209 -2.50 -7.78 24.89
CA VAL A 209 -2.36 -8.88 23.91
C VAL A 209 -3.01 -10.13 24.50
N SER A 210 -4.26 -10.39 24.11
CA SER A 210 -5.03 -11.53 24.61
C SER A 210 -4.45 -12.86 24.10
N ASP A 211 -4.64 -13.95 24.83
CA ASP A 211 -4.28 -15.30 24.36
C ASP A 211 -4.94 -15.62 23.01
N ALA A 212 -6.14 -15.08 22.75
CA ALA A 212 -6.83 -15.17 21.46
C ALA A 212 -6.08 -14.48 20.30
N GLU A 213 -5.31 -13.41 20.54
CA GLU A 213 -4.47 -12.76 19.53
C GLU A 213 -3.24 -13.60 19.18
N LEU A 214 -2.70 -14.34 20.15
CA LEU A 214 -1.58 -15.27 19.95
C LEU A 214 -2.03 -16.58 19.29
N GLU A 215 -3.15 -17.15 19.72
CA GLU A 215 -3.79 -18.30 19.08
C GLU A 215 -4.24 -18.00 17.65
N ALA A 216 -4.60 -16.74 17.37
CA ALA A 216 -4.98 -16.31 16.03
C ALA A 216 -3.81 -16.31 15.04
N ARG A 217 -2.55 -16.26 15.49
CA ARG A 217 -1.35 -16.15 14.61
C ARG A 217 -0.83 -17.50 14.15
N ARG A 218 -1.65 -18.24 13.41
CA ARG A 218 -1.25 -19.50 12.77
C ARG A 218 -0.71 -19.28 11.37
N VAL A 219 0.28 -20.09 10.99
CA VAL A 219 0.69 -20.24 9.60
C VAL A 219 -0.45 -20.91 8.85
N ALA A 220 -1.08 -20.16 7.94
CA ALA A 220 -2.15 -20.67 7.08
C ALA A 220 -1.56 -21.29 5.80
N LEU A 221 -0.42 -20.77 5.35
CA LEU A 221 0.36 -21.29 4.23
C LEU A 221 1.84 -21.08 4.54
N ALA A 222 2.61 -22.17 4.58
CA ALA A 222 4.05 -22.10 4.67
C ALA A 222 4.61 -21.48 3.37
N PRO A 223 5.74 -20.76 3.41
CA PRO A 223 6.28 -20.12 2.22
C PRO A 223 6.55 -21.13 1.11
N GLU A 224 6.03 -20.85 -0.08
CA GLU A 224 6.18 -21.66 -1.27
C GLU A 224 6.63 -20.81 -2.46
N ILE A 225 7.36 -21.43 -3.38
CA ILE A 225 7.80 -20.79 -4.62
C ILE A 225 6.69 -20.99 -5.65
N VAL A 226 6.19 -19.89 -6.19
CA VAL A 226 5.16 -19.89 -7.24
C VAL A 226 5.63 -19.05 -8.42
N THR A 227 5.12 -19.34 -9.62
CA THR A 227 5.37 -18.52 -10.80
C THR A 227 4.08 -17.77 -11.16
N ILE A 228 4.17 -16.45 -11.19
CA ILE A 228 3.07 -15.57 -11.58
C ILE A 228 3.54 -14.79 -12.80
N ASN A 229 3.00 -15.13 -13.96
CA ASN A 229 3.27 -14.46 -15.24
C ASN A 229 4.75 -14.33 -15.54
N GLY A 230 5.45 -15.46 -15.60
CA GLY A 230 6.87 -15.49 -15.93
C GLY A 230 7.81 -14.96 -14.84
N ARG A 231 7.30 -14.49 -13.70
CA ARG A 231 8.12 -14.08 -12.55
C ARG A 231 7.98 -15.05 -11.39
N ILE A 232 9.09 -15.35 -10.73
CA ILE A 232 9.15 -16.17 -9.53
C ILE A 232 8.79 -15.33 -8.32
N TRP A 233 7.90 -15.86 -7.49
CA TRP A 233 7.48 -15.27 -6.24
C TRP A 233 7.59 -16.29 -5.12
N VAL A 234 7.78 -15.79 -3.91
CA VAL A 234 7.50 -16.55 -2.70
C VAL A 234 6.17 -16.07 -2.16
N ARG A 235 5.19 -16.97 -2.09
CA ARG A 235 3.87 -16.73 -1.49
C ARG A 235 3.82 -17.38 -0.12
N ASP A 236 3.23 -16.70 0.84
CA ASP A 236 2.94 -17.26 2.14
C ASP A 236 1.65 -16.66 2.73
N ALA A 237 1.13 -17.25 3.81
CA ALA A 237 -0.03 -16.70 4.50
C ALA A 237 -0.01 -16.95 6.00
N MET A 238 -0.41 -15.92 6.75
CA MET A 238 -0.55 -15.99 8.19
C MET A 238 -1.91 -15.44 8.61
N ASN A 239 -2.53 -16.09 9.58
CA ASN A 239 -3.66 -15.54 10.29
C ASN A 239 -3.19 -14.43 11.24
N ASP A 240 -4.06 -13.45 11.48
CA ASP A 240 -3.90 -12.39 12.49
C ASP A 240 -5.21 -12.31 13.29
N TYR A 241 -5.29 -11.43 14.30
CA TYR A 241 -6.50 -11.28 15.09
C TYR A 241 -7.74 -11.01 14.21
N MET A 242 -8.60 -12.03 14.11
CA MET A 242 -9.82 -12.06 13.29
C MET A 242 -9.60 -11.81 11.79
N GLY A 243 -8.41 -12.09 11.24
CA GLY A 243 -8.05 -11.82 9.85
C GLY A 243 -7.05 -12.84 9.28
N ARG A 244 -6.78 -12.76 7.98
CA ARG A 244 -5.71 -13.51 7.30
C ARG A 244 -5.00 -12.59 6.32
N ASN A 245 -3.68 -12.67 6.27
CA ASN A 245 -2.88 -11.93 5.29
C ASN A 245 -2.17 -12.92 4.37
N TYR A 246 -2.27 -12.69 3.06
CA TYR A 246 -1.45 -13.36 2.06
C TYR A 246 -0.32 -12.42 1.64
N VAL A 247 0.91 -12.92 1.66
CA VAL A 247 2.10 -12.17 1.31
C VAL A 247 2.70 -12.78 0.04
N TYR A 248 3.06 -11.92 -0.91
CA TYR A 248 3.82 -12.29 -2.10
C TYR A 248 5.07 -11.44 -2.13
N VAL A 249 6.24 -12.07 -2.27
CA VAL A 249 7.52 -11.38 -2.32
C VAL A 249 8.31 -11.84 -3.54
N THR A 250 8.92 -10.89 -4.24
CA THR A 250 9.92 -11.14 -5.30
C THR A 250 11.08 -10.18 -5.11
N THR A 251 12.28 -10.61 -5.49
CA THR A 251 13.37 -9.65 -5.71
C THR A 251 13.26 -9.06 -7.10
N LEU A 252 13.91 -7.91 -7.27
CA LEU A 252 13.97 -7.12 -8.48
C LEU A 252 15.43 -6.70 -8.69
N SER A 253 16.02 -7.09 -9.82
CA SER A 253 17.45 -6.79 -10.08
C SER A 253 17.66 -5.39 -10.66
N PRO A 254 18.58 -4.56 -10.11
CA PRO A 254 19.58 -4.91 -9.10
C PRO A 254 19.17 -4.51 -7.66
N GLY A 255 19.22 -5.48 -6.74
CA GLY A 255 19.19 -5.21 -5.29
C GLY A 255 17.92 -4.51 -4.78
N ARG A 256 16.77 -4.85 -5.36
CA ARG A 256 15.45 -4.36 -4.96
C ARG A 256 14.57 -5.55 -4.62
N MET A 257 13.51 -5.28 -3.87
CA MET A 257 12.51 -6.26 -3.51
C MET A 257 11.15 -5.60 -3.55
N PHE A 258 10.16 -6.35 -4.00
CA PHE A 258 8.79 -5.90 -4.04
C PHE A 258 7.90 -6.92 -3.34
N SER A 259 6.99 -6.42 -2.52
CA SER A 259 6.03 -7.24 -1.82
C SER A 259 4.61 -6.71 -1.95
N LEU A 260 3.68 -7.66 -2.04
CA LEU A 260 2.24 -7.43 -1.96
C LEU A 260 1.72 -8.13 -0.72
N VAL A 261 0.93 -7.42 0.07
CA VAL A 261 0.21 -7.99 1.21
C VAL A 261 -1.27 -7.78 0.98
N PHE A 262 -2.00 -8.88 0.82
CA PHE A 262 -3.46 -8.87 0.74
C PHE A 262 -4.06 -9.25 2.08
N GLY A 263 -4.77 -8.31 2.69
CA GLY A 263 -5.51 -8.53 3.92
C GLY A 263 -6.93 -9.00 3.62
N MET A 264 -7.31 -10.12 4.20
CA MET A 264 -8.67 -10.63 4.19
C MET A 264 -9.53 -9.87 5.21
N PRO A 265 -10.87 -9.82 5.03
CA PRO A 265 -11.74 -9.08 5.91
C PRO A 265 -11.61 -9.50 7.37
N LYS A 266 -11.58 -8.50 8.25
CA LYS A 266 -11.52 -8.68 9.70
C LYS A 266 -12.89 -9.05 10.26
N GLY A 267 -12.96 -9.93 11.25
CA GLY A 267 -14.22 -10.37 11.89
C GLY A 267 -14.64 -11.80 11.54
N HIS A 268 -13.83 -12.50 10.75
CA HIS A 268 -13.97 -13.93 10.47
C HIS A 268 -12.81 -14.69 11.11
N ASP A 269 -13.10 -15.80 11.80
CA ASP A 269 -12.08 -16.66 12.38
C ASP A 269 -11.58 -17.70 11.36
N TYR A 270 -10.52 -17.32 10.66
CA TYR A 270 -9.83 -18.16 9.67
C TYR A 270 -9.08 -19.36 10.29
N ASN A 271 -9.03 -19.49 11.62
CA ASN A 271 -8.49 -20.67 12.29
C ASN A 271 -9.57 -21.73 12.49
N ALA A 272 -10.76 -21.32 12.95
CA ALA A 272 -11.90 -22.21 13.10
C ALA A 272 -12.46 -22.71 11.75
N GLN A 273 -12.34 -21.89 10.72
CA GLN A 273 -12.82 -22.18 9.36
C GLN A 273 -11.67 -22.00 8.36
N PRO A 274 -10.73 -22.96 8.28
CA PRO A 274 -9.53 -22.79 7.47
C PRO A 274 -9.82 -22.83 5.97
N GLU A 275 -10.87 -23.54 5.57
CA GLU A 275 -11.21 -23.83 4.17
C GLU A 275 -12.10 -22.75 3.53
N PRO A 276 -11.74 -22.25 2.33
CA PRO A 276 -12.52 -21.25 1.61
C PRO A 276 -14.00 -21.61 1.39
N THR A 277 -14.33 -22.90 1.32
CA THR A 277 -15.69 -23.40 1.10
C THR A 277 -16.64 -23.05 2.25
N THR A 278 -16.12 -22.89 3.47
CA THR A 278 -16.90 -22.58 4.68
C THR A 278 -17.02 -21.09 4.97
N TRP A 279 -16.24 -20.26 4.28
CA TRP A 279 -16.20 -18.82 4.52
C TRP A 279 -17.51 -18.10 4.19
N PRO A 280 -17.81 -16.98 4.89
CA PRO A 280 -18.89 -16.10 4.51
C PRO A 280 -18.66 -15.49 3.13
N ARG A 281 -19.75 -15.05 2.49
CA ARG A 281 -19.72 -14.51 1.12
C ARG A 281 -18.70 -13.36 0.95
N SER A 282 -18.57 -12.47 1.93
CA SER A 282 -17.62 -11.35 1.90
C SER A 282 -16.17 -11.82 1.84
N ALA A 283 -15.80 -12.81 2.66
CA ALA A 283 -14.46 -13.39 2.67
C ALA A 283 -14.16 -14.20 1.40
N LYS A 284 -15.14 -14.97 0.88
CA LYS A 284 -15.01 -15.65 -0.43
C LYS A 284 -14.73 -14.65 -1.56
N ARG A 285 -15.52 -13.58 -1.65
CA ARG A 285 -15.35 -12.52 -2.65
C ARG A 285 -14.00 -11.81 -2.51
N ALA A 286 -13.56 -11.52 -1.29
CA ALA A 286 -12.26 -10.92 -1.05
C ALA A 286 -11.11 -11.81 -1.53
N PHE A 287 -11.24 -13.13 -1.33
CA PHE A 287 -10.25 -14.11 -1.77
C PHE A 287 -10.24 -14.24 -3.29
N GLU A 288 -11.41 -14.31 -3.94
CA GLU A 288 -11.54 -14.30 -5.39
C GLU A 288 -10.93 -13.04 -6.01
N ASN A 289 -11.18 -11.87 -5.42
CA ASN A 289 -10.57 -10.60 -5.84
C ASN A 289 -9.05 -10.65 -5.70
N MET A 290 -8.54 -11.18 -4.58
CA MET A 290 -7.10 -11.35 -4.36
C MET A 290 -6.47 -12.25 -5.43
N GLU A 291 -7.06 -13.43 -5.67
CA GLU A 291 -6.55 -14.38 -6.67
C GLU A 291 -6.55 -13.74 -8.07
N GLN A 292 -7.61 -13.00 -8.44
CA GLN A 292 -7.64 -12.26 -9.70
C GLN A 292 -6.56 -11.18 -9.78
N MET A 293 -6.38 -10.39 -8.71
CA MET A 293 -5.33 -9.38 -8.61
C MET A 293 -3.95 -10.02 -8.77
N ALA A 294 -3.62 -11.03 -7.95
CA ALA A 294 -2.36 -11.75 -7.98
C ALA A 294 -2.09 -12.36 -9.36
N ASN A 295 -3.07 -13.04 -9.97
CA ASN A 295 -2.91 -13.66 -11.29
C ASN A 295 -2.76 -12.62 -12.43
N SER A 296 -3.26 -11.40 -12.25
CA SER A 296 -3.08 -10.31 -13.23
C SER A 296 -1.75 -9.57 -13.09
N LEU A 297 -1.02 -9.78 -11.99
CA LEU A 297 0.19 -9.04 -11.65
C LEU A 297 1.28 -9.22 -12.70
N ARG A 298 1.82 -8.12 -13.22
CA ARG A 298 3.02 -8.08 -14.06
C ARG A 298 4.02 -7.11 -13.48
N ILE A 299 5.31 -7.46 -13.58
CA ILE A 299 6.41 -6.54 -13.28
C ILE A 299 7.38 -6.55 -14.44
N VAL A 300 7.64 -5.37 -14.98
CA VAL A 300 8.49 -5.20 -16.16
C VAL A 300 9.57 -4.18 -15.88
N LYS A 301 10.76 -4.43 -16.41
CA LYS A 301 11.89 -3.52 -16.36
C LYS A 301 11.91 -2.67 -17.65
N MET A 302 11.98 -1.36 -17.52
CA MET A 302 11.92 -0.42 -18.66
C MET A 302 13.19 -0.39 -19.51
N ALA A 303 14.33 -0.83 -18.98
CA ALA A 303 15.62 -0.82 -19.66
C ALA A 303 16.37 -2.14 -19.40
N ASP A 304 16.96 -2.71 -20.45
CA ASP A 304 17.58 -4.04 -20.43
C ASP A 304 19.10 -4.05 -20.38
N ASP A 305 19.70 -2.90 -20.07
CA ASP A 305 21.14 -2.69 -20.10
C ASP A 305 21.88 -3.39 -18.95
N GLY A 306 21.17 -4.13 -18.11
CA GLY A 306 21.69 -4.78 -16.90
C GLY A 306 21.71 -6.31 -16.99
N PRO A 307 22.32 -6.97 -15.98
CA PRO A 307 22.28 -8.43 -15.87
C PRO A 307 20.83 -8.93 -15.80
N SER A 308 20.60 -10.11 -16.37
CA SER A 308 19.28 -10.75 -16.35
C SER A 308 18.81 -10.95 -14.90
N ASP A 309 17.54 -10.63 -14.65
CA ASP A 309 16.91 -10.83 -13.34
C ASP A 309 16.69 -12.33 -13.11
N PRO A 310 17.33 -12.97 -12.11
CA PRO A 310 17.23 -14.42 -11.90
C PRO A 310 15.84 -14.88 -11.46
N PHE A 311 14.95 -13.95 -11.11
CA PHE A 311 13.57 -14.24 -10.73
C PHE A 311 12.61 -14.07 -11.91
N VAL A 312 13.12 -13.94 -13.14
CA VAL A 312 12.35 -13.86 -14.37
C VAL A 312 12.62 -15.09 -15.22
N VAL A 313 11.58 -15.89 -15.43
CA VAL A 313 11.57 -17.03 -16.37
C VAL A 313 11.44 -16.52 -17.81
N GLU A 314 10.61 -15.50 -18.03
CA GLU A 314 10.43 -14.84 -19.33
C GLU A 314 10.19 -13.33 -19.16
N ARG A 315 10.72 -12.53 -20.08
CA ARG A 315 10.49 -11.08 -20.09
C ARG A 315 9.05 -10.81 -20.47
N VAL A 316 8.28 -10.29 -19.53
CA VAL A 316 6.89 -9.88 -19.77
C VAL A 316 6.88 -8.50 -20.41
N GLU A 317 6.05 -8.30 -21.43
CA GLU A 317 5.83 -6.97 -21.99
C GLU A 317 5.22 -6.00 -20.96
N PRO A 318 5.59 -4.70 -20.99
CA PRO A 318 5.00 -3.70 -20.11
C PRO A 318 3.48 -3.72 -20.20
N GLY A 319 2.83 -3.89 -19.04
CA GLY A 319 1.38 -3.76 -18.99
C GLY A 319 0.94 -2.35 -19.40
N PRO A 320 -0.24 -2.20 -20.04
CA PRO A 320 -0.75 -0.89 -20.42
C PRO A 320 -0.99 -0.03 -19.18
N LEU A 321 -0.72 1.28 -19.30
CA LEU A 321 -1.26 2.28 -18.39
C LEU A 321 -2.80 2.18 -18.38
N PRO A 322 -3.49 2.53 -17.28
CA PRO A 322 -4.89 2.95 -17.39
C PRO A 322 -4.95 4.19 -18.28
N VAL A 323 -5.01 3.98 -19.59
CA VAL A 323 -5.19 5.02 -20.59
C VAL A 323 -6.69 5.15 -20.74
N ARG A 324 -7.23 6.19 -20.12
CA ARG A 324 -8.56 6.68 -20.48
C ARG A 324 -8.31 7.67 -21.61
N GLU A 325 -8.81 7.36 -22.80
CA GLU A 325 -8.50 8.12 -24.02
C GLU A 325 -8.53 9.63 -23.77
N LYS A 326 -7.41 10.30 -24.04
CA LYS A 326 -7.44 11.75 -24.24
C LYS A 326 -8.25 11.98 -25.51
N ARG A 327 -9.39 12.66 -25.41
CA ARG A 327 -10.01 13.24 -26.60
C ARG A 327 -8.94 14.07 -27.32
N SER A 328 -8.84 13.91 -28.63
CA SER A 328 -8.02 14.76 -29.48
C SER A 328 -8.34 16.22 -29.16
N ALA A 329 -7.31 17.04 -28.99
CA ALA A 329 -7.45 18.48 -29.02
C ALA A 329 -7.67 18.89 -30.48
N THR A 330 -8.81 18.49 -31.03
CA THR A 330 -9.33 18.80 -32.37
C THR A 330 -10.72 18.20 -32.40
N ASP A 331 -11.68 19.01 -31.96
CA ASP A 331 -12.98 19.22 -32.59
C ASP A 331 -13.45 20.64 -32.22
#